data_AF-A0A0P9M611-F1
#
_entry.id   AF-A0A0P9M611-F1
#
_cell.length_a   1.000
_cell.length_b   1.000
_cell.length_c   1.000
_cell.angle_alpha   90.00
_cell.angle_beta   90.00
_cell.angle_gamma   90.00
#
_symmetry.space_group_name_H-M   'P 1'
#
loop_
_entity.id
_entity.type
_entity.pdbx_description
1 polymer ?
#
loop_
_entity_poly.entity_id
_entity_poly.type
_entity_poly.pdbx_seq_one_letter_code
_entity_poly.pdbx_strand_id
1 'polypeptide(L)'
;MGFLIEGNAGIARGSMRKTVYRRLEGARRNEMFLTQLYVSVYTRIQSFIKDKEAASAIEYAIIVAMVALVLFAMVTPMGTAIKARFNEIITALGGTAAS
;
A
#
# COMPACT_ATOMS: atom_id res chain seq x y z
N MET A 1 1.40 -44.26 43.69
CA MET A 1 -0.07 -44.34 43.54
C MET A 1 -0.66 -43.03 44.03
N GLY A 2 -1.23 -42.21 43.14
CA GLY A 2 -1.86 -40.94 43.53
C GLY A 2 -1.89 -39.89 42.43
N PHE A 3 -2.16 -40.29 41.19
CA PHE A 3 -2.60 -39.41 40.12
C PHE A 3 -4.04 -38.99 40.41
N LEU A 4 -4.27 -37.72 40.72
CA LEU A 4 -5.62 -37.13 40.81
C LEU A 4 -5.61 -35.70 40.22
N ILE A 5 -5.78 -35.66 38.90
CA ILE A 5 -6.63 -34.74 38.13
C ILE A 5 -6.96 -33.38 38.80
N GLU A 6 -6.16 -32.35 38.51
CA GLU A 6 -6.56 -30.93 38.62
C GLU A 6 -6.79 -30.27 37.24
N GLY A 7 -7.07 -31.07 36.21
CA GLY A 7 -7.21 -30.60 34.83
C GLY A 7 -8.65 -30.60 34.31
N ASN A 8 -9.57 -29.82 34.87
CA ASN A 8 -10.79 -29.46 34.07
C ASN A 8 -11.67 -28.31 34.61
N ALA A 9 -11.62 -27.99 35.92
CA ALA A 9 -12.60 -27.06 36.50
C ALA A 9 -12.39 -25.58 36.08
N GLY A 10 -11.15 -25.19 35.74
CA GLY A 10 -10.82 -23.82 35.31
C GLY A 10 -11.25 -23.49 33.88
N ILE A 11 -11.24 -24.48 32.97
CA ILE A 11 -11.52 -24.27 31.55
C ILE A 11 -13.03 -24.17 31.28
N ALA A 12 -13.85 -24.92 32.03
CA ALA A 12 -15.31 -24.86 31.91
C ALA A 12 -15.91 -23.51 32.35
N ARG A 13 -15.32 -22.87 33.39
CA ARG A 13 -15.82 -21.59 33.92
C ARG A 13 -15.54 -20.40 32.99
N GLY A 14 -14.43 -20.42 32.26
CA GLY A 14 -14.09 -19.40 31.26
C GLY A 14 -14.86 -19.54 29.94
N SER A 15 -15.13 -20.78 29.52
CA SER A 15 -15.85 -21.08 28.27
C SER A 15 -17.35 -20.79 28.36
N MET A 16 -17.99 -21.07 29.51
CA MET A 16 -19.45 -20.89 29.70
C MET A 16 -19.90 -19.42 29.63
N ARG A 17 -19.08 -18.47 30.11
CA ARG A 17 -19.44 -17.04 30.10
C ARG A 17 -19.46 -16.48 28.68
N LYS A 18 -18.48 -16.80 27.82
CA LYS A 18 -18.41 -16.20 26.47
C LYS A 18 -19.52 -16.67 25.53
N THR A 19 -20.01 -17.90 25.69
CA THR A 19 -21.10 -18.45 24.85
C THR A 19 -22.45 -17.81 25.14
N VAL A 20 -22.68 -17.33 26.37
CA VAL A 20 -23.92 -16.65 26.76
C VAL A 20 -23.92 -15.18 26.31
N TYR A 21 -22.80 -14.46 26.45
CA TYR A 21 -22.71 -13.07 25.95
C TYR A 21 -22.89 -12.98 24.43
N ARG A 22 -22.33 -13.93 23.67
CA ARG A 22 -22.46 -13.98 22.20
C ARG A 22 -23.90 -14.26 21.70
N ARG A 23 -24.77 -14.83 22.54
CA ARG A 23 -26.18 -15.12 22.22
C ARG A 23 -27.12 -13.93 22.45
N LEU A 24 -26.78 -13.02 23.37
CA LEU A 24 -27.56 -11.79 23.64
C LEU A 24 -27.29 -10.68 22.61
N GLU A 25 -26.14 -10.73 21.94
CA GLU A 25 -25.78 -9.80 20.87
C GLU A 25 -26.61 -10.02 19.59
N GLY A 26 -27.19 -11.20 19.41
CA GLY A 26 -28.02 -11.54 18.24
C GLY A 26 -29.41 -10.88 18.22
N ALA A 27 -29.92 -10.43 19.38
CA ALA A 27 -31.28 -9.91 19.53
C ALA A 27 -31.37 -8.36 19.49
N ARG A 28 -30.24 -7.64 19.60
CA ARG A 28 -30.20 -6.16 19.58
C ARG A 28 -29.61 -5.55 18.29
N ARG A 29 -29.54 -6.32 17.21
CA ARG A 29 -29.07 -5.81 15.91
C ARG A 29 -29.86 -4.61 15.39
N ASN A 30 -31.13 -4.49 15.78
CA ASN A 30 -32.03 -3.48 15.25
C ASN A 30 -31.91 -2.13 15.99
N GLU A 31 -31.54 -2.14 17.28
CA GLU A 31 -31.38 -0.92 18.08
C GLU A 31 -29.99 -0.29 17.96
N MET A 32 -28.97 -1.09 17.63
CA MET A 32 -27.61 -0.60 17.44
C MET A 32 -27.31 -0.21 16.00
N PHE A 33 -28.24 -0.37 15.05
CA PHE A 33 -27.99 -0.16 13.63
C PHE A 33 -27.51 1.26 13.30
N LEU A 34 -28.21 2.28 13.81
CA LEU A 34 -27.84 3.68 13.58
C LEU A 34 -26.51 4.04 14.24
N THR A 35 -26.25 3.52 15.45
CA THR A 35 -24.99 3.75 16.17
C THR A 35 -23.82 3.05 15.48
N GLN A 36 -24.00 1.82 14.99
CA GLN A 36 -22.99 1.07 14.25
C GLN A 36 -22.73 1.71 12.88
N LEU A 37 -23.76 2.23 12.22
CA LEU A 37 -23.63 2.99 10.98
C LEU A 37 -22.87 4.30 11.23
N TYR A 38 -23.23 5.04 12.28
CA TYR A 38 -22.51 6.25 12.70
C TYR A 38 -21.05 5.96 13.01
N VAL A 39 -20.76 4.95 13.84
CA VAL A 39 -19.39 4.57 14.21
C VAL A 39 -18.60 4.07 13.00
N SER A 40 -19.18 3.22 12.14
CA SER A 40 -18.51 2.71 10.95
C SER A 40 -18.18 3.83 9.96
N VAL A 41 -19.11 4.75 9.71
CA VAL A 41 -18.88 5.89 8.82
C VAL A 41 -17.88 6.86 9.45
N TYR A 42 -18.04 7.20 10.72
CA TYR A 42 -17.14 8.10 11.45
C TYR A 42 -15.71 7.56 11.49
N THR A 43 -15.51 6.28 11.83
CA THR A 43 -14.19 5.65 11.89
C THR A 43 -13.54 5.57 10.52
N ARG A 44 -14.31 5.31 9.46
CA ARG A 44 -13.78 5.22 8.09
C ARG A 44 -13.41 6.58 7.51
N ILE A 45 -14.17 7.63 7.81
CA ILE A 45 -13.80 9.01 7.46
C ILE A 45 -12.56 9.44 8.26
N GLN A 46 -12.51 9.12 9.56
CA GLN A 46 -11.36 9.41 10.41
C GLN A 46 -10.11 8.65 9.97
N SER A 47 -10.22 7.38 9.53
CA SER A 47 -9.09 6.64 8.98
C SER A 47 -8.61 7.29 7.69
N PHE A 48 -9.50 7.61 6.75
CA PHE A 48 -9.14 8.28 5.50
C PHE A 48 -8.44 9.63 5.71
N ILE A 49 -8.89 10.45 6.67
CA ILE A 49 -8.24 11.73 7.00
C ILE A 49 -6.87 11.50 7.66
N LYS A 50 -6.72 10.40 8.42
CA LYS A 50 -5.47 10.03 9.09
C LYS A 50 -4.50 9.26 8.18
N ASP A 51 -4.97 8.73 7.06
CA ASP A 51 -4.18 7.98 6.08
C ASP A 51 -3.21 8.93 5.37
N LYS A 52 -2.01 9.04 5.93
CA LYS A 52 -0.90 9.83 5.36
C LYS A 52 -0.13 9.09 4.27
N GLU A 53 -0.47 7.84 3.99
CA GLU A 53 0.18 7.04 2.96
C GLU A 53 0.00 7.65 1.56
N ALA A 54 -1.16 8.26 1.27
CA ALA A 54 -1.39 8.99 0.02
C ALA A 54 -0.56 10.29 -0.07
N ALA A 55 -0.33 10.95 1.07
CA ALA A 55 0.54 12.12 1.13
C ALA A 55 2.03 11.75 0.96
N SER A 56 2.45 10.54 1.34
CA SER A 56 3.81 10.06 1.02
C SER A 56 3.96 9.67 -0.46
N ALA A 57 2.90 9.11 -1.07
CA ALA A 57 2.94 8.72 -2.49
C ALA A 57 3.19 9.91 -3.44
N ILE A 58 2.65 11.10 -3.13
CA ILE A 58 2.85 12.29 -3.98
C ILE A 58 4.29 12.83 -3.90
N GLU A 59 4.99 12.65 -2.79
CA GLU A 59 6.40 13.06 -2.65
C GLU A 59 7.31 12.25 -3.57
N TYR A 60 7.17 10.92 -3.53
CA TYR A 60 7.92 10.04 -4.43
C TYR A 60 7.55 10.29 -5.90
N ALA A 61 6.28 10.57 -6.21
CA ALA A 61 5.85 10.88 -7.57
C ALA A 61 6.54 12.13 -8.14
N ILE A 62 6.70 13.18 -7.32
CA ILE A 62 7.39 14.42 -7.74
C ILE A 62 8.88 14.17 -7.95
N ILE A 63 9.55 13.40 -7.07
CA ILE A 63 10.96 13.04 -7.25
C ILE A 63 11.16 12.30 -8.58
N VAL A 64 10.30 11.32 -8.87
CA VAL A 64 10.33 10.58 -10.15
C VAL A 64 10.13 11.53 -11.34
N ALA A 65 9.19 12.48 -11.25
CA ALA A 65 8.95 13.45 -12.30
C ALA A 65 10.16 14.37 -12.55
N MET A 66 10.84 14.82 -11.50
CA MET A 66 12.05 15.64 -11.63
C MET A 66 13.19 14.89 -12.32
N VAL A 67 13.42 13.62 -11.94
CA VAL A 67 14.43 12.78 -12.59
C VAL A 67 14.08 12.54 -14.06
N ALA A 68 12.81 12.24 -14.35
CA ALA A 68 12.34 12.03 -15.72
C ALA A 68 12.58 13.27 -16.61
N LEU A 69 12.33 14.48 -16.10
CA LEU A 69 12.54 15.72 -16.84
C LEU A 69 14.02 15.95 -17.17
N VAL A 70 14.92 15.66 -16.23
CA VAL A 70 16.38 15.75 -16.46
C VAL A 70 16.82 14.74 -17.53
N LEU A 71 16.36 13.49 -17.45
CA LEU A 71 16.68 12.47 -18.46
C LEU A 71 16.16 12.86 -19.84
N PHE A 72 14.92 13.37 -19.91
CA PHE A 72 14.30 13.80 -21.15
C PHE A 72 15.08 14.96 -21.80
N ALA A 73 15.55 15.93 -21.01
CA ALA A 73 16.33 17.05 -21.52
C ALA A 73 17.70 16.61 -22.09
N MET A 74 18.28 15.53 -21.56
CA MET A 74 19.64 15.11 -21.90
C MET A 74 19.69 14.04 -22.99
N VAL A 75 18.62 13.25 -23.18
CA VAL A 75 18.64 12.11 -24.10
C VAL A 75 18.86 12.54 -25.56
N THR A 76 18.23 13.65 -25.99
CA THR A 76 18.35 14.15 -27.36
C THR A 76 19.77 14.63 -27.69
N PRO A 77 20.39 15.58 -26.94
CA PRO A 77 21.75 16.02 -27.25
C PRO A 77 22.78 14.88 -27.13
N MET A 78 22.60 13.94 -26.20
CA MET A 78 23.44 12.73 -26.13
C MET A 78 23.29 11.88 -27.40
N GLY A 79 22.07 11.65 -27.86
CA GLY A 79 21.81 10.92 -29.11
C GLY A 79 22.45 11.61 -30.31
N THR A 80 22.37 12.94 -30.40
CA THR A 80 23.04 13.73 -31.45
C THR A 80 24.56 13.57 -31.39
N ALA A 81 25.16 13.66 -30.20
CA ALA A 81 26.61 13.51 -30.04
C ALA A 81 27.09 12.10 -30.42
N ILE A 82 26.36 11.06 -30.00
CA ILE A 82 26.67 9.68 -30.36
C ILE A 82 26.54 9.48 -31.88
N LYS A 83 25.46 9.97 -32.49
CA LYS A 83 25.26 9.90 -33.95
C LYS A 83 26.40 10.58 -34.70
N ALA A 84 26.84 11.75 -34.22
CA ALA A 84 27.96 12.48 -34.82
C ALA A 84 29.24 11.62 -34.82
N ARG A 85 29.58 10.97 -33.70
CA ARG A 85 30.76 10.08 -33.62
C ARG A 85 30.67 8.88 -34.54
N PHE A 86 29.50 8.26 -34.67
CA PHE A 86 29.33 7.17 -35.62
C PHE A 86 29.42 7.64 -37.07
N ASN A 87 28.89 8.82 -37.39
CA ASN A 87 29.00 9.39 -38.73
C ASN A 87 30.45 9.74 -39.09
N GLU A 88 31.26 10.23 -38.14
CA GLU A 88 32.71 10.40 -38.34
C GLU A 88 33.38 9.09 -38.76
N ILE A 89 33.06 7.98 -38.08
CA ILE A 89 33.60 6.65 -38.41
C ILE A 89 33.11 6.19 -39.79
N ILE A 90 31.82 6.31 -40.09
CA ILE A 90 31.24 5.90 -41.38
C ILE A 90 31.91 6.65 -42.53
N THR A 91 32.08 7.97 -42.40
CA THR A 91 32.73 8.79 -43.42
C THR A 91 34.21 8.43 -43.58
N ALA A 92 34.92 8.13 -42.49
CA ALA A 92 36.32 7.67 -42.57
C ALA A 92 36.46 6.33 -43.31
N LEU A 93 35.42 5.50 -43.29
CA LEU A 93 35.35 4.23 -44.04
C LEU A 93 34.83 4.40 -45.47
N GLY A 94 34.57 5.62 -45.93
CA GLY A 94 34.05 5.92 -47.27
C GLY A 94 32.55 5.72 -47.44
N GLY A 95 31.81 5.55 -46.34
CA GLY A 95 30.35 5.44 -46.33
C GLY A 95 29.64 6.81 -46.32
N THR A 96 28.33 6.79 -46.59
CA THR A 96 27.46 7.98 -46.47
C THR A 96 26.91 8.08 -45.05
N ALA A 97 26.95 9.28 -44.45
CA ALA A 97 26.48 9.53 -43.09
C ALA A 97 24.98 9.18 -42.91
N ALA A 98 24.65 8.60 -41.74
CA ALA A 98 23.29 8.27 -41.38
C ALA A 98 22.54 9.50 -40.83
N SER A 99 21.27 9.63 -41.22
CA SER A 99 20.35 10.70 -40.82
C SER A 99 19.97 10.65 -39.34
#